data_AF-A0A434PWJ6-F1
#
_entry.id   AF-A0A434PWJ6-F1
#
_cell.length_a   1.000
_cell.length_b   1.000
_cell.length_c   1.000
_cell.angle_alpha   90.00
_cell.angle_beta   90.00
_cell.angle_gamma   90.00
#
_symmetry.space_group_name_H-M   'P 1'
#
loop_
_entity.id
_entity.type
_entity.pdbx_description
1 polymer ?
#
loop_
_entity_poly.entity_id
_entity_poly.type
_entity_poly.pdbx_seq_one_letter_code
_entity_poly.pdbx_strand_id
1 'polypeptide(L)'
;MKRRPLSIAAVVTIPLIAAGCTTSEAFNGISAPMAGFTTVAARAESVTGKKTVWVQSSEEARTVSERVKSLVQKKTIGPDTAVQVALLNNKGLQAAYAEIGLSAADMWQESMLVNPTISVGMIGVDPVRTIEGAVVSNILALATHKRRVAVADARFRQAQLRAAEETLRLAADTRRAWINAV
;
A
#
# COMPACT_ATOMS: atom_id res chain seq x y z
N MET A 1 -47.20 -5.65 30.36
CA MET A 1 -45.82 -5.26 29.98
C MET A 1 -45.83 -4.68 28.56
N LYS A 2 -46.02 -3.35 28.40
CA LYS A 2 -46.03 -2.69 27.08
C LYS A 2 -44.59 -2.38 26.67
N ARG A 3 -44.01 -3.19 25.77
CA ARG A 3 -42.70 -2.90 25.14
C ARG A 3 -42.88 -1.66 24.25
N ARG A 4 -42.18 -0.56 24.57
CA ARG A 4 -42.31 0.72 23.86
C ARG A 4 -41.70 0.59 22.46
N PRO A 5 -42.45 0.79 21.36
CA PRO A 5 -41.94 0.67 19.98
C PRO A 5 -40.85 1.71 19.66
N LEU A 6 -40.73 2.76 20.48
CA LEU A 6 -39.72 3.81 20.39
C LEU A 6 -38.28 3.27 20.55
N SER A 7 -38.07 2.20 21.32
CA SER A 7 -36.73 1.61 21.52
C SER A 7 -36.24 0.82 20.31
N ILE A 8 -37.14 0.27 19.48
CA ILE A 8 -36.74 -0.51 18.29
C ILE A 8 -36.37 0.44 17.14
N ALA A 9 -37.11 1.55 16.98
CA ALA A 9 -36.78 2.57 15.98
C ALA A 9 -35.38 3.17 16.21
N ALA A 10 -35.04 3.50 17.45
CA ALA A 10 -33.72 4.05 17.81
C ALA A 10 -32.55 3.10 17.52
N VAL A 11 -32.75 1.79 17.71
CA VAL A 11 -31.72 0.76 17.46
C VAL A 11 -31.41 0.59 15.97
N VAL A 12 -32.37 0.86 15.08
CA VAL A 12 -32.19 0.74 13.63
C VAL A 12 -31.65 2.03 13.02
N THR A 13 -32.07 3.20 13.50
CA THR A 13 -31.65 4.49 12.92
C THR A 13 -30.19 4.86 13.21
N ILE A 14 -29.66 4.51 14.38
CA ILE A 14 -28.27 4.82 14.77
C ILE A 14 -27.23 4.16 13.83
N PRO A 15 -27.30 2.85 13.52
CA PRO A 15 -26.36 2.22 12.60
C PRO A 15 -26.52 2.70 11.15
N LEU A 16 -27.73 3.10 10.71
CA LEU A 16 -27.93 3.66 9.36
C LEU A 16 -27.24 5.03 9.19
N ILE A 17 -27.24 5.87 10.22
CA ILE A 17 -26.56 7.19 10.18
C ILE A 17 -25.04 7.01 10.29
N ALA A 18 -24.57 6.01 11.04
CA ALA A 18 -23.14 5.74 11.22
C ALA A 18 -22.46 5.16 9.96
N ALA A 19 -23.21 4.58 9.02
CA ALA A 19 -22.66 4.03 7.77
C ALA A 19 -22.15 5.10 6.77
N GLY A 20 -22.47 6.38 6.99
CA GLY A 20 -22.09 7.49 6.09
C GLY A 20 -20.66 8.02 6.23
N CYS A 21 -19.88 7.61 7.25
CA CYS A 21 -18.58 8.21 7.57
C CYS A 21 -17.36 7.45 7.03
N THR A 22 -17.44 6.78 5.88
CA THR A 22 -16.22 6.24 5.23
C THR A 22 -15.76 7.19 4.12
N THR A 23 -14.88 8.12 4.47
CA THR A 23 -14.19 8.98 3.49
C THR A 23 -13.23 8.11 2.67
N SER A 24 -13.71 7.52 1.59
CA SER A 24 -12.94 6.60 0.74
C SER A 24 -12.38 7.28 -0.52
N GLU A 25 -12.98 8.39 -0.97
CA GLU A 25 -12.61 9.00 -2.25
C GLU A 25 -11.25 9.71 -2.27
N ALA A 26 -10.85 10.35 -1.16
CA ALA A 26 -9.56 11.06 -1.07
C ALA A 26 -8.32 10.13 -1.07
N PHE A 27 -8.54 8.83 -0.99
CA PHE A 27 -7.57 7.85 -0.53
C PHE A 27 -7.32 6.72 -1.54
N ASN A 28 -8.21 6.56 -2.53
CA ASN A 28 -8.22 5.43 -3.48
C ASN A 28 -6.91 5.19 -4.25
N GLY A 29 -6.05 6.20 -4.42
CA GLY A 29 -4.75 6.03 -5.11
C GLY A 29 -3.64 5.40 -4.26
N ILE A 30 -3.77 5.44 -2.93
CA ILE A 30 -2.73 5.03 -1.97
C ILE A 30 -3.12 3.74 -1.23
N SER A 31 -4.42 3.52 -1.02
CA SER A 31 -4.96 2.28 -0.41
C SER A 31 -4.92 1.06 -1.33
N ALA A 32 -4.65 1.24 -2.62
CA ALA A 32 -4.60 0.12 -3.55
C ALA A 32 -3.41 -0.81 -3.22
N PRO A 33 -3.58 -2.14 -3.24
CA PRO A 33 -2.50 -3.11 -2.94
C PRO A 33 -1.24 -2.97 -3.83
N MET A 34 -1.35 -2.30 -4.97
CA MET A 34 -0.24 -2.02 -5.89
C MET A 34 0.02 -0.53 -6.10
N ALA A 35 -0.37 0.31 -5.13
CA ALA A 35 -0.12 1.75 -5.18
C ALA A 35 1.37 2.04 -5.44
N GLY A 36 1.64 2.90 -6.43
CA GLY A 36 2.99 3.29 -6.84
C GLY A 36 3.73 2.27 -7.73
N PHE A 37 3.52 0.96 -7.55
CA PHE A 37 4.15 -0.06 -8.39
C PHE A 37 3.67 0.02 -9.85
N THR A 38 2.38 0.23 -10.09
CA THR A 38 1.82 0.30 -11.45
C THR A 38 2.43 1.42 -12.29
N THR A 39 2.74 2.55 -11.66
CA THR A 39 3.42 3.69 -12.30
C THR A 39 4.86 3.33 -12.69
N VAL A 40 5.60 2.69 -11.79
CA VAL A 40 6.98 2.23 -12.06
C VAL A 40 6.98 1.15 -13.14
N ALA A 41 6.07 0.17 -13.07
CA ALA A 41 5.93 -0.89 -14.04
C ALA A 41 5.61 -0.36 -15.44
N ALA A 42 4.65 0.56 -15.57
CA ALA A 42 4.31 1.19 -16.85
C ALA A 42 5.49 1.96 -17.45
N ARG A 43 6.24 2.70 -16.62
CA ARG A 43 7.42 3.43 -17.07
C ARG A 43 8.55 2.48 -17.48
N ALA A 44 8.81 1.45 -16.68
CA ALA A 44 9.80 0.43 -16.99
C ALA A 44 9.47 -0.33 -18.27
N GLU A 45 8.20 -0.68 -18.50
CA GLU A 45 7.75 -1.32 -19.74
C GLU A 45 7.95 -0.39 -20.94
N SER A 46 7.66 0.90 -20.81
CA SER A 46 7.89 1.87 -21.90
C SER A 46 9.36 2.04 -22.31
N VAL A 47 10.30 1.81 -21.38
CA VAL A 47 11.75 1.97 -21.63
C VAL A 47 12.41 0.64 -22.02
N THR A 48 12.05 -0.46 -21.37
CA THR A 48 12.69 -1.76 -21.57
C THR A 48 11.97 -2.65 -22.60
N GLY A 49 10.71 -2.34 -22.90
CA GLY A 49 9.81 -3.19 -23.69
C GLY A 49 9.52 -4.55 -23.03
N LYS A 50 9.78 -4.69 -21.73
CA LYS A 50 9.62 -5.94 -20.97
C LYS A 50 8.66 -5.77 -19.81
N LYS A 51 8.01 -6.87 -19.43
CA LYS A 51 7.02 -6.88 -18.34
C LYS A 51 7.70 -7.13 -17.00
N THR A 52 7.36 -6.31 -16.01
CA THR A 52 7.74 -6.50 -14.61
C THR A 52 6.55 -6.99 -13.81
N VAL A 53 6.79 -7.80 -12.77
CA VAL A 53 5.76 -8.30 -11.87
C VAL A 53 6.28 -8.13 -10.45
N TRP A 54 5.45 -7.58 -9.57
CA TRP A 54 5.69 -7.62 -8.13
C TRP A 54 4.85 -8.75 -7.55
N VAL A 55 5.52 -9.77 -7.02
CA VAL A 55 4.90 -11.01 -6.52
C VAL A 55 4.49 -10.82 -5.07
N GLN A 56 3.19 -10.92 -4.79
CA GLN A 56 2.60 -10.69 -3.47
C GLN A 56 2.06 -11.97 -2.82
N SER A 57 1.91 -13.06 -3.59
CA SER A 57 1.39 -14.33 -3.10
C SER A 57 2.21 -15.55 -3.56
N SER A 58 2.04 -16.68 -2.86
CA SER A 58 2.68 -17.94 -3.24
C SER A 58 2.17 -18.48 -4.58
N GLU A 59 0.89 -18.25 -4.90
CA GLU A 59 0.32 -18.66 -6.19
C GLU A 59 0.92 -17.84 -7.34
N GLU A 60 1.02 -16.51 -7.18
CA GLU A 60 1.71 -15.65 -8.16
C GLU A 60 3.17 -16.06 -8.34
N ALA A 61 3.87 -16.41 -7.26
CA ALA A 61 5.24 -16.90 -7.32
C ALA A 61 5.34 -18.18 -8.17
N ARG A 62 4.36 -19.08 -8.04
CA ARG A 62 4.29 -20.30 -8.85
C ARG A 62 4.02 -19.97 -10.31
N THR A 63 3.05 -19.12 -10.61
CA THR A 63 2.75 -18.67 -11.99
C THR A 63 3.95 -18.00 -12.65
N VAL A 64 4.66 -17.12 -11.94
CA VAL A 64 5.87 -16.46 -12.46
C VAL A 64 6.99 -17.48 -12.70
N SER A 65 7.17 -18.43 -11.79
CA SER A 65 8.17 -19.51 -11.93
C SER A 65 7.89 -20.39 -13.16
N GLU A 66 6.63 -20.78 -13.36
CA GLU A 66 6.20 -21.54 -14.55
C GLU A 66 6.44 -20.74 -15.84
N ARG A 67 6.13 -19.45 -15.83
CA ARG A 67 6.40 -18.55 -16.96
C ARG A 67 7.90 -18.47 -17.26
N VAL A 68 8.74 -18.26 -16.24
CA VAL A 68 10.21 -18.27 -16.40
C VAL A 68 10.70 -19.60 -16.96
N LYS A 69 10.22 -20.72 -16.43
CA LYS A 69 10.57 -22.06 -16.93
C LYS A 69 10.23 -22.23 -18.40
N SER A 70 9.04 -21.79 -18.83
CA SER A 70 8.61 -21.86 -20.24
C SER A 70 9.43 -20.98 -21.20
N LEU A 71 10.05 -19.91 -20.70
CA LEU A 71 10.91 -19.02 -21.48
C LEU A 71 12.31 -19.62 -21.68
N VAL A 72 12.80 -20.41 -20.72
CA VAL A 72 14.17 -20.93 -20.68
C VAL A 72 14.28 -22.38 -21.16
N GLN A 73 13.28 -23.21 -20.88
CA GLN A 73 13.37 -24.65 -21.09
C GLN A 73 13.47 -24.99 -22.59
N LYS A 74 14.56 -25.69 -22.96
CA LYS A 74 14.83 -26.20 -24.31
C LYS A 74 14.82 -25.13 -25.41
N LYS A 75 15.20 -23.89 -25.09
CA LYS A 75 15.25 -22.76 -26.03
C LYS A 75 16.62 -22.09 -26.01
N THR A 76 17.05 -21.57 -27.15
CA THR A 76 18.18 -20.64 -27.22
C THR A 76 17.76 -19.31 -26.61
N ILE A 77 18.50 -18.86 -25.60
CA ILE A 77 18.17 -17.63 -24.87
C ILE A 77 18.86 -16.46 -25.58
N GLY A 78 18.06 -15.59 -26.21
CA GLY A 78 18.54 -14.30 -26.72
C GLY A 78 18.63 -13.23 -25.62
N PRO A 79 19.23 -12.07 -25.90
CA PRO A 79 19.44 -11.00 -24.93
C PRO A 79 18.12 -10.48 -24.34
N ASP A 80 17.08 -10.35 -25.17
CA ASP A 80 15.76 -9.89 -24.71
C ASP A 80 15.05 -10.90 -23.80
N THR A 81 15.20 -12.20 -24.08
CA THR A 81 14.66 -13.26 -23.23
C THR A 81 15.39 -13.30 -21.89
N ALA A 82 16.72 -13.12 -21.89
CA ALA A 82 17.50 -13.04 -20.66
C ALA A 82 17.03 -11.90 -19.76
N VAL A 83 16.83 -10.69 -20.33
CA VAL A 83 16.29 -9.54 -19.59
C VAL A 83 14.89 -9.84 -19.04
N GLN A 84 14.00 -10.41 -19.86
CA GLN A 84 12.65 -10.74 -19.40
C GLN A 84 12.64 -11.72 -18.23
N VAL A 85 13.53 -12.73 -18.26
CA VAL A 85 13.67 -13.71 -17.16
C VAL A 85 14.25 -13.04 -15.91
N ALA A 86 15.27 -12.19 -16.06
CA ALA A 86 15.87 -11.47 -14.95
C ALA A 86 14.86 -10.56 -14.24
N LEU A 87 14.07 -9.79 -15.00
CA LEU A 87 13.04 -8.91 -14.44
C LEU A 87 11.92 -9.66 -13.72
N LEU A 88 11.63 -10.91 -14.10
CA LEU A 88 10.61 -11.73 -13.45
C LEU A 88 11.13 -12.45 -12.19
N ASN A 89 12.40 -12.86 -12.15
CA ASN A 89 12.90 -13.78 -11.13
C ASN A 89 13.90 -13.15 -10.12
N ASN A 90 14.35 -11.92 -10.34
CA ASN A 90 15.33 -11.29 -9.45
C ASN A 90 14.72 -10.91 -8.08
N LYS A 91 15.24 -11.49 -6.99
CA LYS A 91 14.74 -11.26 -5.63
C LYS A 91 15.13 -9.89 -5.04
N GLY A 92 16.26 -9.32 -5.45
CA GLY A 92 16.63 -7.95 -5.09
C GLY A 92 15.65 -6.94 -5.70
N LEU A 93 15.23 -7.16 -6.95
CA LEU A 93 14.21 -6.34 -7.60
C LEU A 93 12.84 -6.48 -6.91
N GLN A 94 12.45 -7.69 -6.49
CA GLN A 94 11.23 -7.89 -5.69
C GLN A 94 11.29 -7.13 -4.36
N ALA A 95 12.46 -7.08 -3.70
CA ALA A 95 12.64 -6.29 -2.48
C ALA A 95 12.48 -4.78 -2.76
N ALA A 96 13.02 -4.27 -3.87
CA ALA A 96 12.84 -2.88 -4.27
C ALA A 96 11.36 -2.53 -4.56
N TYR A 97 10.60 -3.45 -5.16
CA TYR A 97 9.15 -3.26 -5.33
C TYR A 97 8.37 -3.35 -4.02
N ALA A 98 8.78 -4.21 -3.09
CA ALA A 98 8.18 -4.28 -1.76
C ALA A 98 8.38 -2.96 -0.98
N GLU A 99 9.53 -2.30 -1.12
CA GLU A 99 9.80 -1.01 -0.50
C GLU A 99 8.84 0.10 -0.98
N ILE A 100 8.39 0.05 -2.24
CA ILE A 100 7.32 0.95 -2.72
C ILE A 100 6.04 0.71 -1.92
N GLY A 101 5.68 -0.56 -1.70
CA GLY A 101 4.50 -0.94 -0.92
C GLY A 101 4.59 -0.48 0.55
N LEU A 102 5.74 -0.66 1.19
CA LEU A 102 5.98 -0.19 2.56
C LEU A 102 5.86 1.33 2.65
N SER A 103 6.53 2.06 1.75
CA SER A 103 6.46 3.53 1.74
C SER A 103 5.07 4.07 1.37
N ALA A 104 4.29 3.35 0.57
CA ALA A 104 2.88 3.66 0.33
C ALA A 104 2.04 3.50 1.61
N ALA A 105 2.28 2.44 2.39
CA ALA A 105 1.61 2.20 3.66
C ALA A 105 1.97 3.26 4.72
N ASP A 106 3.24 3.69 4.77
CA ASP A 106 3.66 4.79 5.63
C ASP A 106 2.99 6.12 5.24
N MET A 107 2.95 6.43 3.94
CA MET A 107 2.25 7.61 3.44
C MET A 107 0.76 7.56 3.74
N TRP A 108 0.13 6.39 3.57
CA TRP A 108 -1.25 6.15 3.96
C TRP A 108 -1.46 6.48 5.44
N GLN A 109 -0.66 5.88 6.32
CA GLN A 109 -0.79 6.05 7.75
C GLN A 109 -0.61 7.51 8.18
N GLU A 110 0.39 8.21 7.63
CA GLU A 110 0.62 9.63 7.95
C GLU A 110 -0.45 10.56 7.38
N SER A 111 -1.08 10.17 6.27
CA SER A 111 -2.17 10.94 5.67
C SER A 111 -3.48 10.87 6.47
N MET A 112 -3.64 9.87 7.35
CA MET A 112 -4.81 9.77 8.22
C MET A 112 -4.88 10.95 9.19
N LEU A 113 -6.11 11.41 9.47
CA LEU A 113 -6.33 12.49 10.44
C LEU A 113 -6.05 11.98 11.86
N VAL A 114 -5.58 12.88 12.74
CA VAL A 114 -5.34 12.57 14.14
C VAL A 114 -6.65 12.15 14.81
N ASN A 115 -6.74 10.90 15.25
CA ASN A 115 -7.94 10.35 15.86
C ASN A 115 -8.08 10.86 17.32
N PRO A 116 -9.18 11.55 17.70
CA PRO A 116 -9.40 11.95 19.09
C PRO A 116 -9.73 10.74 19.96
N THR A 117 -9.34 10.79 21.23
CA THR A 117 -9.79 9.83 22.24
C THR A 117 -11.09 10.34 22.86
N ILE A 118 -12.15 9.55 22.74
CA ILE A 118 -13.44 9.81 23.37
C ILE A 118 -13.57 8.88 24.58
N SER A 119 -13.77 9.43 25.77
CA SER A 119 -14.03 8.66 26.99
C SER A 119 -15.37 9.07 27.61
N VAL A 120 -16.08 8.09 28.17
CA VAL A 120 -17.32 8.29 28.92
C VAL A 120 -17.17 7.55 30.24
N GLY A 121 -17.39 8.27 31.34
CA GLY A 121 -17.31 7.76 32.70
C GLY A 121 -18.59 8.03 33.47
N MET A 122 -18.80 7.30 34.55
CA MET A 122 -19.87 7.56 35.51
C MET A 122 -19.26 7.68 36.89
N ILE A 123 -19.47 8.82 37.54
CA ILE A 123 -18.98 9.09 38.90
C ILE A 123 -20.19 9.37 39.78
N GLY A 124 -20.22 8.79 40.97
CA GLY A 124 -21.29 9.09 41.92
C GLY A 124 -21.12 8.44 43.28
N VAL A 125 -21.56 9.17 44.31
CA VAL A 125 -21.71 8.72 45.69
C VAL A 125 -23.19 8.86 46.03
N ASP A 126 -23.77 7.84 46.65
CA ASP A 126 -25.22 7.69 46.81
C ASP A 126 -25.85 8.94 47.49
N PRO A 127 -26.96 9.52 46.97
CA PRO A 127 -27.84 9.08 45.87
C PRO A 127 -27.55 9.74 44.50
N VAL A 128 -26.42 10.44 44.33
CA VAL A 128 -26.14 11.23 43.11
C VAL A 128 -25.25 10.43 42.16
N ARG A 129 -25.70 10.30 40.90
CA ARG A 129 -24.92 9.71 39.80
C ARG A 129 -24.77 10.74 38.68
N THR A 130 -23.53 10.96 38.24
CA THR A 130 -23.18 11.89 37.17
C THR A 130 -22.53 11.11 36.02
N ILE A 131 -22.93 11.41 34.79
CA ILE A 131 -22.27 10.90 33.58
C ILE A 131 -21.34 12.00 33.08
N GLU A 132 -20.09 11.65 32.86
CA GLU A 132 -19.07 12.55 32.33
C GLU A 132 -18.58 12.03 30.98
N GLY A 133 -18.31 12.95 30.06
CA GLY A 133 -17.69 12.65 28.78
C GLY A 133 -16.49 13.56 28.55
N ALA A 134 -15.41 13.03 27.99
CA ALA A 134 -14.25 13.81 27.59
C ALA A 134 -13.83 13.47 26.15
N VAL A 135 -13.36 14.51 25.44
CA VAL A 135 -12.77 14.38 24.11
C VAL A 135 -11.37 14.98 24.19
N VAL A 136 -10.35 14.15 23.99
CA VAL A 136 -8.94 14.53 24.07
C VAL A 136 -8.31 14.39 22.69
N SER A 137 -7.54 15.40 22.27
CA SER A 137 -6.83 15.37 20.99
C SER A 137 -5.39 15.88 21.13
N ASN A 138 -4.53 15.46 20.20
CA ASN A 138 -3.13 15.87 20.17
C ASN A 138 -2.93 17.06 19.21
N ILE A 139 -2.86 18.27 19.78
CA ILE A 139 -2.69 19.52 19.02
C ILE A 139 -1.36 19.56 18.26
N LEU A 140 -0.28 19.05 18.86
CA LEU A 140 1.03 19.01 18.21
C LEU A 140 0.99 18.07 16.98
N ALA A 141 0.32 16.92 17.11
CA ALA A 141 0.15 15.99 16.00
C ALA A 141 -0.67 16.60 14.86
N LEU A 142 -1.69 17.40 15.17
CA LEU A 142 -2.48 18.16 14.17
C LEU A 142 -1.64 19.26 13.52
N ALA A 143 -0.93 20.07 14.31
CA ALA A 143 -0.11 21.17 13.82
C ALA A 143 1.04 20.70 12.91
N THR A 144 1.57 19.50 13.16
CA THR A 144 2.67 18.91 12.36
C THR A 144 2.21 17.97 11.25
N HIS A 145 0.90 17.68 11.14
CA HIS A 145 0.33 16.70 10.20
C HIS A 145 0.79 16.92 8.75
N LYS A 146 0.57 18.12 8.20
CA LYS A 146 0.95 18.44 6.81
C LYS A 146 2.43 18.22 6.52
N ARG A 147 3.31 18.49 7.48
CA ARG A 147 4.75 18.31 7.33
C ARG A 147 5.12 16.82 7.32
N ARG A 148 4.51 16.00 8.19
CA ARG A 148 4.73 14.55 8.20
C ARG A 148 4.25 13.90 6.90
N VAL A 149 3.08 14.31 6.40
CA VAL A 149 2.56 13.87 5.10
C VAL A 149 3.53 14.22 3.96
N ALA A 150 4.05 15.45 3.93
CA ALA A 150 5.00 15.86 2.90
C ALA A 150 6.31 15.05 2.92
N VAL A 151 6.80 14.69 4.12
CA VAL A 151 7.97 13.81 4.26
C VAL A 151 7.67 12.39 3.78
N ALA A 152 6.49 11.85 4.10
CA ALA A 152 6.08 10.52 3.67
C ALA A 152 5.90 10.45 2.14
N ASP A 153 5.29 11.46 1.51
CA ASP A 153 5.19 11.57 0.05
C ASP A 153 6.58 11.62 -0.62
N ALA A 154 7.51 12.39 -0.07
CA ALA A 154 8.88 12.45 -0.59
C ALA A 154 9.58 11.07 -0.52
N ARG A 155 9.42 10.33 0.59
CA ARG A 155 9.96 8.96 0.75
C ARG A 155 9.31 7.98 -0.22
N PHE A 156 7.99 8.06 -0.41
CA PHE A 156 7.26 7.25 -1.38
C PHE A 156 7.77 7.46 -2.81
N ARG A 157 7.94 8.72 -3.24
CA ARG A 157 8.53 9.05 -4.55
C ARG A 157 9.97 8.57 -4.66
N GLN A 158 10.76 8.68 -3.60
CA GLN A 158 12.13 8.16 -3.57
C GLN A 158 12.17 6.64 -3.77
N ALA A 159 11.28 5.88 -3.12
CA ALA A 159 11.17 4.43 -3.31
C ALA A 159 10.80 4.08 -4.76
N GLN A 160 9.88 4.82 -5.38
CA GLN A 160 9.53 4.62 -6.79
C GLN A 160 10.72 4.86 -7.72
N LEU A 161 11.48 5.94 -7.51
CA LEU A 161 12.66 6.27 -8.32
C LEU A 161 13.75 5.21 -8.18
N ARG A 162 14.03 4.75 -6.95
CA ARG A 162 14.98 3.67 -6.68
C ARG A 162 14.57 2.37 -7.37
N ALA A 163 13.29 2.00 -7.29
CA ALA A 163 12.82 0.80 -7.95
C ALA A 163 12.94 0.92 -9.48
N ALA A 164 12.60 2.06 -10.07
CA ALA A 164 12.78 2.30 -11.50
C ALA A 164 14.26 2.22 -11.92
N GLU A 165 15.16 2.80 -11.12
CA GLU A 165 16.61 2.70 -11.31
C GLU A 165 17.08 1.24 -11.29
N GLU A 166 16.70 0.48 -10.26
CA GLU A 166 17.07 -0.94 -10.13
C GLU A 166 16.52 -1.80 -11.28
N THR A 167 15.29 -1.53 -11.73
CA THR A 167 14.71 -2.21 -12.91
C THR A 167 15.55 -1.97 -14.16
N LEU A 168 15.91 -0.72 -14.44
CA LEU A 168 16.68 -0.34 -15.62
C LEU A 168 18.13 -0.86 -15.53
N ARG A 169 18.74 -0.76 -14.36
CA ARG A 169 20.07 -1.28 -14.07
C ARG A 169 20.12 -2.78 -14.29
N LEU A 170 19.17 -3.54 -13.73
CA LEU A 170 19.11 -4.98 -13.91
C LEU A 170 18.95 -5.36 -15.39
N ALA A 171 18.12 -4.63 -16.14
CA ALA A 171 17.95 -4.87 -17.57
C ALA A 171 19.26 -4.64 -18.36
N ALA A 172 19.97 -3.54 -18.07
CA ALA A 172 21.25 -3.22 -18.70
C ALA A 172 22.35 -4.24 -18.34
N ASP A 173 22.48 -4.57 -17.06
CA ASP A 173 23.48 -5.51 -16.56
C ASP A 173 23.24 -6.93 -17.09
N THR A 174 21.98 -7.35 -17.19
CA THR A 174 21.62 -8.64 -17.80
C THR A 174 22.01 -8.70 -19.28
N ARG A 175 21.78 -7.60 -20.03
CA ARG A 175 22.17 -7.55 -21.45
C ARG A 175 23.68 -7.62 -21.63
N ARG A 176 24.44 -6.89 -20.80
CA ARG A 176 25.91 -6.96 -20.79
C ARG A 176 26.42 -8.35 -20.42
N ALA A 177 25.86 -8.95 -19.38
CA ALA A 177 26.24 -10.29 -18.93
C ALA A 177 25.98 -11.35 -20.02
N TRP A 178 24.87 -11.25 -20.75
CA TRP A 178 24.59 -12.12 -21.88
C TRP A 178 25.62 -11.97 -23.00
N ILE A 179 25.97 -10.73 -23.38
CA ILE A 179 26.99 -10.47 -24.42
C ILE A 179 28.35 -11.02 -24.02
N ASN A 180 28.73 -10.89 -22.74
CA ASN A 180 30.03 -11.38 -22.27
C ASN A 180 30.10 -12.90 -22.14
N ALA A 181 28.96 -13.58 -22.03
CA ALA A 181 28.88 -15.02 -21.83
C ALA A 181 28.80 -15.83 -23.14
N VAL A 182 28.53 -15.17 -24.26
CA VAL A 182 28.38 -15.76 -25.60
C VAL A 182 29.59 -15.39 -26.45
#